data_AF-S6WD31-F1
#
_entry.id   AF-S6WD31-F1
#
_cell.length_a   1.000
_cell.length_b   1.000
_cell.length_c   1.000
_cell.angle_alpha   90.00
_cell.angle_beta   90.00
_cell.angle_gamma   90.00
#
_symmetry.space_group_name_H-M   'P 1'
#
loop_
_entity.id
_entity.type
_entity.pdbx_description
1 polymer ?
#
loop_
_entity_poly.entity_id
_entity_poly.type
_entity_poly.pdbx_seq_one_letter_code
_entity_poly.pdbx_strand_id
1 'polypeptide(L)'
;GKLKGKARIASLEQIATGTPMVVGTHALFQDEVQFKNLALVIIDEQHRFGVQQRLALRKKGVGGLMCPHQLIMTATPIPRTLAMSAYADLDTS
;
A
#
# COMPACT_ATOMS: atom_id res chain seq x y z
N GLY A 1 -11.63 11.43 -7.17
CA GLY A 1 -12.22 12.68 -6.65
C GLY A 1 -11.42 13.15 -5.46
N LYS A 2 -11.14 14.45 -5.35
CA LYS A 2 -10.45 15.01 -4.17
C LYS A 2 -11.46 15.12 -3.02
N LEU A 3 -11.22 14.43 -1.91
CA LEU A 3 -11.96 14.68 -0.67
C LEU A 3 -11.64 16.12 -0.21
N LYS A 4 -12.67 16.89 0.16
CA LYS A 4 -12.52 18.26 0.68
C LYS A 4 -11.73 18.24 2.00
N GLY A 5 -10.98 19.31 2.30
CA GLY A 5 -9.98 19.36 3.37
C GLY A 5 -10.43 18.81 4.73
N LYS A 6 -11.63 19.18 5.20
CA LYS A 6 -12.14 18.71 6.51
C LYS A 6 -12.35 17.20 6.58
N ALA A 7 -12.87 16.59 5.51
CA ALA A 7 -13.10 15.14 5.45
C ALA A 7 -11.77 14.38 5.32
N ARG A 8 -10.79 14.95 4.59
CA ARG A 8 -9.44 14.38 4.50
C ARG A 8 -8.74 14.38 5.87
N ILE A 9 -8.79 15.49 6.60
CA ILE A 9 -8.19 15.60 7.93
C ILE A 9 -8.79 14.55 8.89
N ALA A 10 -10.12 14.46 8.95
CA ALA A 10 -10.78 13.46 9.78
C ALA A 10 -10.39 12.02 9.41
N SER A 11 -10.24 11.74 8.11
CA SER A 11 -9.78 10.42 7.64
C SER A 11 -8.34 10.14 8.08
N LEU A 12 -7.44 11.12 7.97
CA LEU A 12 -6.04 10.99 8.40
C LEU A 12 -5.95 10.72 9.91
N GLU A 13 -6.73 11.43 10.72
CA GLU A 13 -6.81 11.20 12.17
C GLU A 13 -7.33 9.80 12.50
N GLN A 14 -8.36 9.32 11.80
CA GLN A 14 -8.88 7.96 11.98
C GLN A 14 -7.84 6.89 11.65
N ILE A 15 -7.08 7.09 10.58
CA ILE A 15 -6.01 6.17 10.18
C ILE A 15 -4.89 6.14 11.24
N ALA A 16 -4.51 7.32 11.76
CA ALA A 16 -3.48 7.45 12.78
C ALA A 16 -3.91 6.91 14.16
N THR A 17 -5.20 6.99 14.50
CA THR A 17 -5.74 6.50 15.77
C THR A 17 -6.05 4.99 15.77
N GLY A 18 -6.18 4.38 14.59
CA GLY A 18 -6.24 2.93 14.40
C GLY A 18 -7.56 2.40 13.83
N THR A 19 -8.04 2.96 12.72
CA THR A 19 -9.14 2.37 11.95
C THR A 19 -8.80 0.94 11.48
N PRO A 20 -9.77 0.00 11.50
CA PRO A 20 -9.53 -1.40 11.16
C PRO A 20 -9.25 -1.66 9.68
N MET A 21 -9.80 -0.83 8.77
CA MET A 21 -9.63 -1.01 7.32
C MET A 21 -9.70 0.33 6.60
N VAL A 22 -8.80 0.51 5.64
CA VAL A 22 -8.70 1.72 4.81
C VAL A 22 -8.66 1.29 3.36
N VAL A 23 -9.53 1.87 2.55
CA VAL A 23 -9.56 1.65 1.10
C VAL A 23 -9.30 2.97 0.40
N GLY A 24 -8.41 2.94 -0.58
CA GLY A 24 -8.02 4.14 -1.30
C GLY A 24 -7.20 3.80 -2.52
N THR A 25 -6.87 4.84 -3.27
CA THR A 25 -5.99 4.74 -4.43
C THR A 25 -4.55 5.02 -4.01
N HIS A 26 -3.73 5.45 -4.97
CA HIS A 26 -2.36 5.88 -4.71
C HIS A 26 -2.20 7.03 -3.69
N ALA A 27 -3.28 7.68 -3.27
CA ALA A 27 -3.23 8.65 -2.19
C ALA A 27 -2.73 8.04 -0.86
N LEU A 28 -2.93 6.73 -0.64
CA LEU A 28 -2.48 6.04 0.58
C LEU A 28 -0.95 5.91 0.67
N PHE A 29 -0.21 6.15 -0.42
CA PHE A 29 1.25 6.14 -0.42
C PHE A 29 1.86 7.44 0.10
N GLN A 30 1.08 8.52 0.22
CA GLN A 30 1.60 9.82 0.62
C GLN A 30 2.13 9.80 2.05
N ASP A 31 3.18 10.57 2.34
CA ASP A 31 3.85 10.57 3.64
C ASP A 31 2.94 11.03 4.80
N GLU A 32 1.95 11.86 4.50
CA GLU A 32 0.92 12.31 5.45
C GLU A 32 0.03 11.17 5.99
N VAL A 33 -0.06 10.04 5.29
CA VAL A 33 -0.88 8.89 5.70
C VAL A 33 -0.09 8.02 6.67
N GLN A 34 -0.30 8.20 7.97
CA GLN A 34 0.37 7.45 9.03
C GLN A 34 -0.58 6.41 9.62
N PHE A 35 -0.28 5.13 9.41
CA PHE A 35 -1.05 4.03 9.99
C PHE A 35 -0.57 3.74 11.40
N LYS A 36 -1.50 3.51 12.34
CA LYS A 36 -1.14 3.07 13.69
C LYS A 36 -0.38 1.75 13.69
N ASN A 37 -1.03 0.71 13.17
CA ASN A 37 -0.50 -0.66 13.08
C ASN A 37 -0.89 -1.26 11.72
N LEU A 38 -0.08 -1.02 10.69
CA LEU A 38 -0.30 -1.62 9.38
C LEU A 38 0.26 -3.05 9.37
N ALA A 39 -0.63 -4.04 9.37
CA ALA A 39 -0.26 -5.46 9.39
C ALA A 39 -0.41 -6.16 8.02
N LEU A 40 -1.36 -5.70 7.20
CA LEU A 40 -1.68 -6.25 5.90
C LEU A 40 -1.93 -5.13 4.89
N VAL A 41 -1.37 -5.32 3.70
CA VAL A 41 -1.56 -4.47 2.53
C VAL A 41 -2.08 -5.33 1.39
N ILE A 42 -3.17 -4.89 0.78
CA ILE A 42 -3.73 -5.52 -0.42
C ILE A 42 -3.58 -4.54 -1.59
N ILE A 43 -2.95 -4.98 -2.67
CA ILE A 43 -2.75 -4.18 -3.89
C ILE A 43 -3.45 -4.88 -5.04
N ASP A 44 -4.47 -4.22 -5.58
CA ASP A 44 -5.16 -4.68 -6.80
C ASP A 44 -4.59 -4.01 -8.04
N GLU A 45 -4.61 -4.70 -9.18
CA GLU A 45 -4.01 -4.31 -10.45
C GLU A 45 -2.60 -3.70 -10.31
N GLN A 46 -1.71 -4.48 -9.71
CA GLN A 46 -0.35 -4.06 -9.35
C GLN A 46 0.44 -3.40 -10.48
N HIS A 47 0.16 -3.73 -11.74
CA HIS A 47 0.85 -3.16 -12.90
C HIS A 47 0.67 -1.64 -13.00
N ARG A 48 -0.33 -1.07 -12.33
CA ARG A 48 -0.56 0.38 -12.24
C ARG A 48 0.27 1.05 -11.14
N PHE A 49 0.88 0.27 -10.26
CA PHE A 49 1.62 0.76 -9.10
C PHE A 49 3.12 0.53 -9.25
N GLY A 50 3.88 1.64 -9.22
CA GLY A 50 5.33 1.60 -9.38
C GLY A 50 6.05 0.91 -8.22
N VAL A 51 7.29 0.46 -8.47
CA VAL A 51 8.17 -0.17 -7.45
C VAL A 51 8.33 0.73 -6.21
N GLN A 52 8.53 2.03 -6.42
CA GLN A 52 8.70 3.03 -5.35
C GLN A 52 7.50 3.11 -4.39
N GLN A 53 6.28 3.02 -4.93
CA GLN A 53 5.05 3.07 -4.13
C GLN A 53 4.92 1.84 -3.24
N ARG A 54 5.28 0.66 -3.75
CA ARG A 54 5.28 -0.59 -2.97
C ARG A 54 6.32 -0.56 -1.84
N LEU A 55 7.51 -0.03 -2.11
CA LEU A 55 8.53 0.17 -1.09
C LEU A 55 8.06 1.13 0.01
N ALA A 56 7.28 2.16 -0.33
CA ALA A 56 6.72 3.08 0.65
C ALA A 56 5.77 2.36 1.63
N LEU A 57 4.94 1.42 1.16
CA LEU A 57 4.06 0.63 2.05
C LEU A 57 4.84 -0.32 2.96
N ARG A 58 5.95 -0.92 2.48
CA ARG A 58 6.84 -1.71 3.35
C ARG A 58 7.36 -0.89 4.53
N LYS A 59 7.67 0.40 4.30
CA LYS A 59 8.19 1.31 5.34
C LYS A 59 7.12 1.85 6.29
N LYS A 60 5.84 1.78 5.92
CA LYS A 60 4.70 2.29 6.72
C LYS A 60 4.20 1.32 7.81
N GLY A 61 4.85 0.18 8.01
CA GLY A 61 4.55 -0.68 9.16
C GLY A 61 4.99 -0.06 10.49
N VAL A 62 4.74 -0.76 11.60
CA VAL A 62 4.92 -0.25 12.98
C VAL A 62 6.33 0.33 13.18
N GLY A 63 6.46 1.65 13.17
CA GLY A 63 7.74 2.36 13.32
C GLY A 63 8.83 1.99 12.32
N GLY A 64 8.48 1.41 11.15
CA GLY A 64 9.44 0.86 10.20
C GLY A 64 10.16 -0.42 10.67
N LEU A 65 9.78 -0.98 11.82
CA LEU A 65 10.35 -2.20 12.41
C LEU A 65 9.68 -3.46 11.89
N MET A 66 8.38 -3.37 11.57
CA MET A 66 7.58 -4.47 11.04
C MET A 66 7.24 -4.22 9.58
N CYS A 67 7.47 -5.20 8.72
CA CYS A 67 6.98 -5.16 7.35
C CYS A 67 5.54 -5.69 7.30
N PRO A 68 4.57 -4.94 6.76
CA PRO A 68 3.22 -5.48 6.58
C PRO A 68 3.24 -6.63 5.58
N HIS A 69 2.42 -7.64 5.83
CA HIS A 69 2.13 -8.69 4.86
C HIS A 69 1.56 -8.07 3.58
N GLN A 70 1.96 -8.58 2.43
CA GLN A 70 1.50 -8.06 1.13
C GLN A 70 0.78 -9.14 0.36
N LEU A 71 -0.49 -8.87 0.05
CA LEU A 71 -1.26 -9.62 -0.92
C LEU A 71 -1.37 -8.78 -2.18
N ILE A 72 -0.90 -9.33 -3.30
CA ILE A 72 -0.88 -8.61 -4.57
C ILE A 72 -1.77 -9.37 -5.56
N MET A 73 -2.73 -8.67 -6.13
CA MET A 73 -3.73 -9.19 -7.04
C MET A 73 -3.66 -8.45 -8.37
N THR A 74 -3.91 -9.17 -9.46
CA THR A 74 -4.07 -8.60 -10.79
C THR A 74 -4.87 -9.58 -11.65
N ALA A 75 -5.78 -9.07 -12.48
CA ALA A 75 -6.47 -9.92 -13.44
C ALA A 75 -5.58 -10.28 -14.65
N THR A 76 -4.51 -9.50 -14.88
CA THR A 76 -3.61 -9.69 -16.03
C THR A 76 -2.36 -10.47 -15.63
N PRO A 77 -1.96 -11.51 -16.39
CA PRO A 77 -0.70 -12.21 -16.16
C PRO A 77 0.47 -11.20 -16.22
N ILE A 78 1.28 -11.12 -15.17
CA ILE A 78 2.45 -10.23 -15.14
C ILE A 78 3.43 -10.66 -16.24
N PRO A 79 3.90 -9.75 -17.10
CA PRO A 79 4.87 -10.10 -18.13
C PRO A 79 6.13 -10.71 -17.51
N ARG A 80 6.58 -11.86 -18.03
CA ARG A 80 7.68 -12.68 -17.48
C ARG A 80 8.99 -11.91 -17.30
N THR A 81 9.28 -10.97 -18.18
CA THR A 81 10.46 -10.09 -18.10
C THR A 81 10.36 -9.10 -16.93
N LEU A 82 9.16 -8.62 -16.62
CA LEU A 82 8.90 -7.76 -15.46
C LEU A 82 8.99 -8.59 -14.17
N ALA A 83 8.49 -9.83 -14.18
CA ALA A 83 8.65 -10.79 -13.09
C ALA A 83 10.12 -10.98 -12.68
N MET A 84 10.99 -11.28 -13.64
CA MET A 84 12.41 -11.55 -13.37
C MET A 84 13.23 -10.30 -12.98
N SER A 85 12.84 -9.11 -13.42
CA SER A 85 13.63 -7.88 -13.20
C SER A 85 13.14 -7.02 -12.02
N ALA A 86 11.84 -7.01 -11.73
CA ALA A 86 11.24 -6.16 -10.71
C ALA A 86 10.52 -6.93 -9.58
N TYR A 87 10.35 -8.24 -9.73
CA TYR A 87 9.54 -9.07 -8.83
C TYR A 87 10.21 -10.41 -8.50
N ALA A 88 11.54 -10.54 -8.64
CA ALA A 88 12.27 -11.78 -8.32
C ALA A 88 12.08 -12.25 -6.86
N ASP A 89 11.61 -11.36 -6.00
CA ASP A 89 11.32 -11.57 -4.57
C ASP A 89 9.82 -11.88 -4.30
N LEU A 90 9.02 -12.00 -5.36
CA LEU A 90 7.59 -12.31 -5.34
C LEU A 90 7.42 -13.80 -5.59
N ASP A 91 8.03 -14.62 -4.73
CA ASP A 91 7.88 -16.07 -4.80
C ASP A 91 6.41 -16.42 -4.54
N THR A 92 5.80 -17.04 -5.54
CA THR A 92 4.43 -17.56 -5.50
C THR A 92 4.42 -18.89 -4.75
N SER A 93 3.75 -18.96 -3.60
CA SER A 93 3.32 -20.23 -2.98
C SER A 93 1.94 -20.64 -3.47
#